data_AF-A0A131Y951-F1
#
_entry.id   AF-A0A131Y951-F1
#
_cell.length_a   1.000
_cell.length_b   1.000
_cell.length_c   1.000
_cell.angle_alpha   90.00
_cell.angle_beta   90.00
_cell.angle_gamma   90.00
#
_symmetry.space_group_name_H-M   'P 1'
#
loop_
_entity.id
_entity.type
_entity.pdbx_description
1 polymer ?
#
loop_
_entity_poly.entity_id
_entity_poly.type
_entity_poly.pdbx_seq_one_letter_code
_entity_poly.pdbx_strand_id
1 'polypeptide(L)'
;MAFFRQLRVILWKNIVVYSFKRHYFLTFFTMFIPLVLSAVLVYLRSLGLSDSTQPIVRMNATVYPEFAPSISASSFPKFVVYAPDTTYVNDIMNAIFNGSKGFPTEAAMDMYIANATLTSDSGTQLAVLFGKAPENGSVPRDLSYTVRFNNTDFDFHTGDRY
;
A
#
# COMPACT_ATOMS: atom_id res chain seq x y z
N MET A 1 -59.71 6.76 -25.71
CA MET A 1 -60.00 7.08 -24.29
C MET A 1 -60.44 5.88 -23.43
N ALA A 2 -60.93 4.77 -24.00
CA ALA A 2 -61.41 3.61 -23.22
C ALA A 2 -60.30 2.79 -22.51
N PHE A 3 -59.12 2.70 -23.12
CA PHE A 3 -57.98 1.92 -22.58
C PHE A 3 -57.50 2.43 -21.22
N PHE A 4 -57.33 3.75 -21.05
CA PHE A 4 -56.91 4.34 -19.77
C PHE A 4 -57.94 4.16 -18.65
N ARG A 5 -59.24 4.11 -18.98
CA ARG A 5 -60.29 3.81 -18.00
C ARG A 5 -60.22 2.35 -17.54
N GLN A 6 -60.02 1.41 -18.47
CA GLN A 6 -59.85 -0.01 -18.14
C GLN A 6 -58.56 -0.26 -17.34
N LEU A 7 -57.44 0.34 -17.75
CA LEU A 7 -56.17 0.29 -17.02
C LEU A 7 -56.32 0.78 -15.57
N ARG A 8 -57.00 1.92 -15.37
CA ARG A 8 -57.25 2.48 -14.04
C ARG A 8 -58.08 1.56 -13.14
N VAL A 9 -59.12 0.92 -13.69
CA VAL A 9 -59.97 -0.01 -12.91
C VAL A 9 -59.19 -1.26 -12.50
N ILE A 10 -58.35 -1.78 -13.40
CA ILE A 10 -57.50 -2.95 -13.12
C ILE A 10 -56.46 -2.60 -12.05
N LEU A 11 -55.78 -1.45 -12.18
CA LEU A 11 -54.81 -0.97 -11.19
C LEU A 11 -55.49 -0.71 -9.83
N TRP A 12 -56.68 -0.11 -9.80
CA TRP A 12 -57.42 0.11 -8.56
C TRP A 12 -57.77 -1.21 -7.87
N LYS A 13 -58.28 -2.19 -8.61
CA LYS A 13 -58.61 -3.51 -8.06
C LYS A 13 -57.36 -4.21 -7.51
N ASN A 14 -56.24 -4.13 -8.22
CA ASN A 14 -55.03 -4.85 -7.82
C ASN A 14 -54.29 -4.17 -6.66
N ILE A 15 -54.14 -2.83 -6.71
CA ILE A 15 -53.43 -2.07 -5.68
C ILE A 15 -54.31 -1.91 -4.44
N VAL A 16 -55.54 -1.40 -4.59
CA VAL A 16 -56.36 -0.98 -3.45
C VAL A 16 -57.02 -2.18 -2.77
N VAL A 17 -57.58 -3.13 -3.53
CA VAL A 17 -58.34 -4.24 -2.93
C VAL A 17 -57.43 -5.37 -2.47
N TYR A 18 -56.40 -5.73 -3.25
CA TYR A 18 -55.52 -6.84 -2.90
C TYR A 18 -54.43 -6.42 -1.89
N SER A 19 -53.78 -5.29 -2.13
CA SER A 19 -52.62 -4.84 -1.33
C SER A 19 -53.02 -4.23 0.02
N PHE A 20 -54.10 -3.44 0.09
CA PHE A 20 -54.50 -2.76 1.34
C PHE A 20 -55.54 -3.51 2.19
N LYS A 21 -56.42 -4.32 1.59
CA LYS A 21 -57.59 -4.87 2.31
C LYS A 21 -57.43 -6.30 2.84
N ARG A 22 -56.61 -7.16 2.20
CA ARG A 22 -56.45 -8.57 2.59
C ARG A 22 -55.09 -8.93 3.17
N HIS A 23 -54.02 -8.29 2.69
CA HIS A 23 -52.65 -8.61 3.11
C HIS A 23 -51.91 -7.37 3.63
N TYR A 24 -52.57 -6.58 4.49
CA TYR A 24 -52.00 -5.36 5.07
C TYR A 24 -50.64 -5.63 5.74
N PHE A 25 -50.53 -6.74 6.47
CA PHE A 25 -49.28 -7.12 7.14
C PHE A 25 -48.17 -7.45 6.14
N LEU A 26 -48.47 -8.24 5.10
CA LEU A 26 -47.48 -8.59 4.07
C LEU A 26 -47.00 -7.35 3.32
N THR A 27 -47.93 -6.49 2.89
CA THR A 27 -47.63 -5.24 2.18
C THR A 27 -46.81 -4.29 3.05
N PHE A 28 -47.14 -4.19 4.34
CA PHE A 28 -46.39 -3.41 5.31
C PHE A 28 -44.94 -3.89 5.40
N PHE A 29 -44.69 -5.19 5.59
CA PHE A 29 -43.33 -5.73 5.64
C PHE A 29 -42.57 -5.56 4.33
N THR A 30 -43.22 -5.70 3.16
CA THR A 30 -42.55 -5.49 1.87
C THR A 30 -42.06 -4.05 1.68
N MET A 31 -42.72 -3.06 2.29
CA MET A 31 -42.27 -1.66 2.27
C MET A 31 -41.33 -1.33 3.45
N PHE A 32 -41.56 -1.94 4.60
CA PHE A 32 -40.82 -1.66 5.83
C PHE A 32 -39.42 -2.26 5.81
N ILE A 33 -39.24 -3.47 5.27
CA ILE A 33 -37.92 -4.13 5.17
C ILE A 33 -36.89 -3.24 4.46
N PRO A 34 -37.11 -2.74 3.23
CA PRO A 34 -36.11 -1.89 2.57
C PRO A 34 -35.85 -0.56 3.30
N LEU A 35 -36.84 -0.04 4.03
CA LEU A 35 -36.71 1.19 4.81
C LEU A 35 -35.90 0.99 6.10
N VAL A 36 -36.09 -0.13 6.78
CA VAL A 36 -35.25 -0.51 7.93
C VAL A 36 -33.82 -0.79 7.46
N LEU A 37 -33.65 -1.48 6.33
CA LEU A 37 -32.34 -1.81 5.80
C LEU A 37 -31.57 -0.55 5.38
N SER A 38 -32.23 0.44 4.80
CA SER A 38 -31.61 1.75 4.51
C SER A 38 -31.26 2.51 5.79
N ALA A 39 -32.13 2.49 6.80
CA ALA A 39 -31.86 3.11 8.10
C ALA A 39 -30.67 2.45 8.82
N VAL A 40 -30.56 1.12 8.78
CA VAL A 40 -29.42 0.36 9.30
C VAL A 40 -28.14 0.72 8.56
N LEU A 41 -28.17 0.86 7.23
CA LEU A 41 -27.00 1.30 6.46
C LEU A 41 -26.56 2.72 6.83
N VAL A 42 -27.51 3.65 7.02
CA VAL A 42 -27.21 5.01 7.50
C VAL A 42 -26.65 4.99 8.91
N TYR A 43 -27.19 4.15 9.80
CA TYR A 43 -26.72 4.00 11.16
C TYR A 43 -25.30 3.39 11.23
N LEU A 44 -25.04 2.33 10.46
CA LEU A 44 -23.70 1.75 10.30
C LEU A 44 -22.70 2.76 9.72
N ARG A 45 -23.13 3.58 8.75
CA ARG A 45 -22.33 4.70 8.24
C ARG A 45 -22.01 5.71 9.35
N SER A 46 -22.98 6.01 10.22
CA SER A 46 -22.79 6.94 11.34
C SER A 46 -21.90 6.41 12.47
N LEU A 47 -21.78 5.08 12.62
CA LEU A 47 -21.02 4.43 13.69
C LEU A 47 -19.51 4.35 13.45
N GLY A 48 -19.02 4.57 12.22
CA GLY A 48 -17.57 4.42 12.00
C GLY A 48 -17.08 4.30 10.57
N LEU A 49 -17.84 4.71 9.56
CA LEU A 49 -17.30 4.96 8.23
C LEU A 49 -17.68 6.37 7.81
N SER A 50 -17.00 7.32 8.47
CA SER A 50 -16.73 8.61 7.86
C SER A 50 -15.75 8.39 6.70
N ASP A 51 -16.21 7.72 5.63
CA ASP A 51 -15.67 8.03 4.32
C ASP A 51 -16.04 9.48 4.09
N SER A 52 -15.04 10.32 4.36
CA SER A 52 -14.98 11.73 4.04
C SER A 52 -15.84 11.95 2.81
N THR A 53 -16.94 12.68 3.03
CA THR A 53 -17.68 13.35 1.99
C THR A 53 -16.64 13.89 1.01
N GLN A 54 -16.57 13.34 -0.20
CA GLN A 54 -15.64 13.83 -1.21
C GLN A 54 -15.88 15.34 -1.29
N PRO A 55 -14.93 16.17 -0.83
CA PRO A 55 -15.08 17.59 -1.04
C PRO A 55 -14.94 17.79 -2.55
N ILE A 56 -15.74 18.68 -3.11
CA ILE A 56 -15.50 19.18 -4.47
C ILE A 56 -14.15 19.91 -4.37
N VAL A 57 -13.05 19.19 -4.64
CA VAL A 57 -11.70 19.73 -4.60
C VAL A 57 -11.58 20.66 -5.79
N ARG A 58 -11.75 21.96 -5.56
CA ARG A 58 -10.98 22.95 -6.31
C ARG A 58 -9.52 22.57 -6.07
N MET A 59 -8.85 22.06 -7.10
CA MET A 59 -7.44 21.66 -7.04
C MET A 59 -6.57 22.89 -6.77
N ASN A 60 -6.47 23.30 -5.50
CA ASN A 60 -5.24 23.89 -5.02
C ASN A 60 -4.27 22.72 -4.91
N ALA A 61 -3.16 22.79 -5.66
CA ALA A 61 -2.12 21.78 -5.63
C ALA A 61 -1.78 21.47 -4.17
N THR A 62 -2.03 20.23 -3.76
CA THR A 62 -1.59 19.73 -2.46
C THR A 62 -0.07 19.75 -2.48
N VAL A 63 0.51 20.78 -1.88
CA VAL A 63 1.94 20.82 -1.60
C VAL A 63 2.16 19.82 -0.49
N TYR A 64 2.66 18.64 -0.86
CA TYR A 64 3.12 17.67 0.12
C TYR A 64 4.30 18.29 0.87
N PRO A 65 4.34 18.23 2.21
CA PRO A 65 5.56 18.55 2.92
C PRO A 65 6.68 17.67 2.36
N GLU A 66 7.84 18.28 2.12
CA GLU A 66 9.01 17.57 1.62
C GLU A 66 9.30 16.39 2.55
N PHE A 67 9.27 15.17 2.00
CA PHE A 67 9.70 13.98 2.71
C PHE A 67 11.20 14.12 2.95
N ALA A 68 11.56 14.61 4.12
CA ALA A 68 12.92 14.67 4.62
C ALA A 68 13.15 13.46 5.54
N PRO A 69 13.57 12.29 5.02
CA PRO A 69 13.85 11.13 5.86
C PRO A 69 14.97 11.48 6.85
N SER A 70 14.65 11.56 8.13
CA SER A 70 15.65 11.70 9.18
C SER A 70 16.16 10.33 9.60
N ILE A 71 17.32 9.92 9.08
CA ILE A 71 17.99 8.70 9.54
C ILE A 71 18.73 9.05 10.83
N SER A 72 18.34 8.45 11.96
CA SER A 72 19.12 8.62 13.20
C SER A 72 20.45 7.87 13.05
N ALA A 73 21.56 8.62 13.07
CA ALA A 73 22.91 8.10 12.82
C ALA A 73 23.38 7.01 13.82
N SER A 74 22.66 6.83 14.93
CA SER A 74 22.98 5.85 15.97
C SER A 74 22.67 4.39 15.61
N SER A 75 21.92 4.14 14.52
CA SER A 75 21.55 2.78 14.06
C SER A 75 21.90 2.52 12.60
N PHE A 76 22.91 3.21 12.06
CA PHE A 76 23.41 2.90 10.72
C PHE A 76 24.00 1.48 10.71
N PRO A 77 23.70 0.67 9.68
CA PRO A 77 24.06 -0.74 9.69
C PRO A 77 25.57 -0.90 9.82
N LYS A 78 26.01 -1.65 10.85
CA LYS A 78 27.44 -1.90 11.13
C LYS A 78 28.06 -2.85 10.10
N PHE A 79 27.23 -3.67 9.45
CA PHE A 79 27.66 -4.64 8.45
C PHE A 79 26.88 -4.44 7.14
N VAL A 80 27.56 -3.84 6.17
CA VAL A 80 27.06 -3.61 4.82
C VAL A 80 27.91 -4.39 3.83
N VAL A 81 27.25 -5.14 2.96
CA VAL A 81 27.90 -5.86 1.86
C VAL A 81 27.53 -5.24 0.52
N TYR A 82 28.40 -5.35 -0.47
CA TYR A 82 28.10 -4.85 -1.80
C TYR A 82 28.71 -5.69 -2.92
N ALA A 83 28.15 -5.56 -4.12
CA ALA A 83 28.69 -6.15 -5.34
C ALA A 83 28.35 -5.29 -6.58
N PRO A 84 29.20 -5.26 -7.62
CA PRO A 84 30.53 -5.86 -7.69
C PRO A 84 31.60 -5.00 -6.99
N ASP A 85 32.70 -5.64 -6.57
CA ASP A 85 33.87 -4.99 -5.96
C ASP A 85 34.80 -4.40 -7.02
N THR A 86 34.39 -3.27 -7.59
CA THR A 86 35.22 -2.45 -8.48
C THR A 86 35.80 -1.27 -7.69
N THR A 87 36.89 -0.67 -8.17
CA THR A 87 37.55 0.45 -7.47
C THR A 87 36.58 1.60 -7.19
N TYR A 88 35.78 2.00 -8.20
CA TYR A 88 34.78 3.05 -8.06
C TYR A 88 33.70 2.72 -7.01
N VAL A 89 33.20 1.48 -7.02
CA VAL A 89 32.15 1.07 -6.07
C VAL A 89 32.73 0.96 -4.66
N ASN A 90 33.93 0.42 -4.52
CA ASN A 90 34.64 0.33 -3.24
C ASN A 90 34.90 1.72 -2.64
N ASP A 91 35.32 2.69 -3.45
CA ASP A 91 35.53 4.08 -3.01
C ASP A 91 34.24 4.72 -2.49
N ILE A 92 33.12 4.53 -3.20
CA ILE A 92 31.80 5.00 -2.74
C ILE A 92 31.40 4.32 -1.43
N MET A 93 31.52 2.99 -1.40
CA MET A 93 31.03 2.21 -0.26
C MET A 93 31.86 2.48 0.99
N ASN A 94 33.17 2.68 0.89
CA ASN A 94 34.00 3.10 2.03
C ASN A 94 33.75 4.54 2.46
N ALA A 95 33.40 5.43 1.54
CA ALA A 95 33.07 6.81 1.89
C ALA A 95 31.75 6.92 2.68
N ILE A 96 30.77 6.05 2.38
CA ILE A 96 29.45 6.06 3.02
C ILE A 96 29.41 5.13 4.23
N PHE A 97 29.98 3.92 4.10
CA PHE A 97 29.92 2.83 5.07
C PHE A 97 31.35 2.35 5.39
N ASN A 98 31.92 2.91 6.45
CA ASN A 98 33.24 2.48 6.93
C ASN A 98 33.18 1.01 7.40
N GLY A 99 33.99 0.13 6.79
CA GLY A 99 34.00 -1.31 7.09
C GLY A 99 33.06 -2.15 6.22
N SER A 100 32.57 -1.62 5.10
CA SER A 100 31.79 -2.40 4.14
C SER A 100 32.62 -3.52 3.49
N LYS A 101 31.95 -4.60 3.05
CA LYS A 101 32.60 -5.77 2.44
C LYS A 101 32.14 -5.96 1.00
N GLY A 102 33.09 -5.83 0.07
CA GLY A 102 32.87 -6.04 -1.36
C GLY A 102 32.94 -7.51 -1.77
N PHE A 103 32.17 -7.86 -2.79
CA PHE A 103 32.19 -9.15 -3.45
C PHE A 103 32.30 -8.98 -4.97
N PRO A 104 33.02 -9.86 -5.68
CA PRO A 104 33.24 -9.71 -7.12
C PRO A 104 31.95 -9.85 -7.95
N THR A 105 30.99 -10.65 -7.47
CA THR A 105 29.71 -10.89 -8.15
C THR A 105 28.55 -10.94 -7.16
N GLU A 106 27.34 -10.68 -7.66
CA GLU A 106 26.10 -10.85 -6.90
C GLU A 106 25.97 -12.27 -6.33
N ALA A 107 26.28 -13.30 -7.13
CA ALA A 107 26.20 -14.69 -6.67
C ALA A 107 27.15 -14.99 -5.48
N ALA A 108 28.37 -14.45 -5.50
CA ALA A 108 29.32 -14.61 -4.39
C ALA A 108 28.85 -13.89 -3.12
N MET A 109 28.22 -12.73 -3.28
CA MET A 109 27.61 -11.97 -2.18
C MET A 109 26.42 -12.73 -1.59
N ASP A 110 25.52 -13.25 -2.42
CA ASP A 110 24.33 -13.98 -1.99
C ASP A 110 24.69 -15.26 -1.23
N MET A 111 25.73 -15.99 -1.68
CA MET A 111 26.28 -17.13 -0.93
C MET A 111 26.80 -16.73 0.45
N TYR A 112 27.47 -15.58 0.56
CA TYR A 112 27.95 -15.08 1.84
C TYR A 112 26.79 -14.70 2.77
N ILE A 113 25.78 -13.99 2.25
CA ILE A 113 24.58 -13.62 3.00
C ILE A 113 23.87 -14.88 3.50
N ALA A 114 23.68 -15.88 2.63
CA ALA A 114 23.02 -17.15 2.97
C ALA A 114 23.77 -17.96 4.04
N ASN A 115 25.10 -17.84 4.12
CA ASN A 115 25.88 -18.47 5.19
C ASN A 115 25.85 -17.63 6.48
N ALA A 116 25.88 -16.30 6.35
CA ALA A 116 25.82 -15.38 7.48
C ALA A 116 24.48 -15.46 8.22
N THR A 117 23.37 -15.67 7.52
CA THR A 117 22.04 -15.89 8.13
C THR A 117 21.95 -17.17 8.95
N LEU A 118 22.80 -18.17 8.68
CA LEU A 118 22.85 -19.43 9.43
C LEU A 118 23.74 -19.37 10.68
N THR A 119 24.64 -18.39 10.76
CA THR A 119 25.73 -18.36 11.74
C THR A 119 25.71 -17.14 12.66
N SER A 120 24.97 -16.09 12.32
CA SER A 120 24.96 -14.82 13.05
C SER A 120 23.53 -14.37 13.35
N ASP A 121 23.22 -14.08 14.62
CA ASP A 121 21.87 -13.65 15.05
C ASP A 121 21.38 -12.35 14.36
N SER A 122 22.30 -11.47 13.94
CA SER A 122 21.99 -10.22 13.24
C SER A 122 22.17 -10.29 11.71
N GLY A 123 22.67 -11.41 11.17
CA GLY A 123 22.93 -11.58 9.75
C GLY A 123 23.68 -10.42 9.08
N THR A 124 23.42 -10.24 7.77
CA THR A 124 23.83 -9.04 7.02
C THR A 124 22.69 -8.04 7.03
N GLN A 125 22.93 -6.81 7.50
CA GLN A 125 21.87 -5.81 7.72
C GLN A 125 21.47 -5.09 6.43
N LEU A 126 22.43 -4.87 5.54
CA LEU A 126 22.25 -4.13 4.29
C LEU A 126 23.12 -4.74 3.19
N ALA A 127 22.53 -4.96 2.02
CA ALA A 127 23.26 -5.33 0.81
C ALA A 127 22.99 -4.32 -0.31
N VAL A 128 24.05 -3.88 -1.00
CA VAL A 128 23.95 -2.90 -2.10
C VAL A 128 24.47 -3.53 -3.39
N LEU A 129 23.63 -3.56 -4.42
CA LEU A 129 23.98 -4.12 -5.73
C LEU A 129 24.08 -3.01 -6.77
N PHE A 130 25.20 -2.94 -7.47
CA PHE A 130 25.41 -2.00 -8.57
C PHE A 130 25.29 -2.74 -9.90
N GLY A 131 24.18 -2.54 -10.61
CA GLY A 131 23.83 -3.35 -11.79
C GLY A 131 24.63 -3.07 -13.07
N LYS A 132 25.30 -1.91 -13.16
CA LYS A 132 26.05 -1.48 -14.37
C LYS A 132 27.41 -0.86 -14.03
N ALA A 133 28.02 -1.29 -12.92
CA ALA A 133 29.36 -0.81 -12.58
C ALA A 133 30.38 -1.31 -13.64
N PRO A 134 31.21 -0.44 -14.23
CA PRO A 134 32.21 -0.85 -15.20
C PRO A 134 33.29 -1.70 -14.51
N GLU A 135 33.66 -2.84 -15.10
CA GLU A 135 34.68 -3.74 -14.54
C GLU A 135 36.05 -3.05 -14.32
N ASN A 136 36.36 -2.06 -15.17
CA ASN A 136 37.59 -1.27 -15.08
C ASN A 136 37.59 -0.26 -13.93
N GLY A 137 36.51 -0.18 -13.13
CA GLY A 137 36.40 0.76 -12.03
C GLY A 137 36.33 2.22 -12.46
N SER A 138 35.98 2.47 -13.72
CA SER A 138 35.67 3.80 -14.23
C SER A 138 34.31 4.28 -13.73
N VAL A 139 34.10 5.60 -13.69
CA VAL A 139 32.79 6.17 -13.36
C VAL A 139 31.77 5.73 -14.42
N PRO A 140 30.68 5.04 -14.05
CA PRO A 140 29.63 4.68 -14.99
C PRO A 140 28.94 5.93 -15.52
N ARG A 141 28.51 5.88 -16.78
CA ARG A 141 27.64 6.92 -17.36
C ARG A 141 26.30 7.00 -16.64
N ASP A 142 25.74 5.84 -16.29
CA ASP A 142 24.47 5.72 -15.57
C ASP A 142 24.69 4.83 -14.33
N LEU A 143 24.48 5.41 -13.14
CA LEU A 143 24.58 4.67 -11.88
C LEU A 143 23.21 4.09 -11.50
N SER A 144 23.08 2.77 -11.62
CA SER A 144 21.92 2.02 -11.12
C SER A 144 22.31 1.16 -9.93
N TYR A 145 21.62 1.31 -8.81
CA TYR A 145 21.85 0.51 -7.63
C TYR A 145 20.54 0.01 -7.01
N THR A 146 20.61 -1.15 -6.38
CA THR A 146 19.52 -1.77 -5.63
C THR A 146 19.98 -1.93 -4.19
N VAL A 147 19.18 -1.45 -3.25
CA VAL A 147 19.44 -1.60 -1.82
C VAL A 147 18.50 -2.68 -1.27
N ARG A 148 19.07 -3.68 -0.59
CA ARG A 148 18.33 -4.76 0.07
C ARG A 148 18.55 -4.64 1.57
N PHE A 149 17.46 -4.55 2.32
CA PHE A 149 17.47 -4.44 3.77
C PHE A 149 17.14 -5.79 4.41
N ASN A 150 17.70 -6.04 5.58
CA ASN A 150 17.24 -7.14 6.42
C ASN A 150 15.92 -6.76 7.10
N ASN A 151 14.85 -7.48 6.77
CA ASN A 151 13.51 -7.22 7.31
C ASN A 151 13.36 -7.54 8.81
N THR A 152 14.35 -8.19 9.45
CA THR A 152 14.34 -8.37 10.91
C THR A 152 14.78 -7.10 11.65
N ASP A 153 15.66 -6.31 11.03
CA ASP A 153 16.28 -5.14 11.64
C ASP A 153 15.65 -3.83 11.16
N PHE A 154 15.09 -3.83 9.94
CA PHE A 154 14.43 -2.68 9.34
C PHE A 154 12.97 -3.02 9.00
N ASP A 155 12.05 -2.49 9.81
CA ASP A 155 10.62 -2.55 9.53
C ASP A 155 10.20 -1.29 8.78
N PHE A 156 9.88 -1.43 7.49
CA PHE A 156 9.38 -0.32 6.67
C PHE A 156 7.86 -0.28 6.75
N HIS A 157 7.32 0.59 7.59
CA HIS A 157 5.89 0.88 7.61
C HIS A 157 5.49 1.75 6.41
N THR A 158 5.40 1.16 5.22
CA THR A 158 4.99 1.87 3.99
C THR A 158 3.46 2.06 3.89
N GLY A 159 2.75 2.08 5.01
CA GLY A 159 1.28 2.12 5.06
C GLY A 159 0.70 3.06 6.11
N ASP A 160 1.50 3.61 7.02
CA ASP A 160 1.00 4.49 8.07
C ASP A 160 0.83 5.90 7.51
N ARG A 161 -0.42 6.21 7.20
CA ARG A 161 -0.87 7.57 6.91
C ARG A 161 -0.78 8.39 8.20
N TYR A 162 0.23 9.26 8.29
CA TYR A 162 0.27 10.35 9.27
C TYR A 162 -0.55 11.54 8.77
#